data_AF-A0A359EH50-F1
#
_entry.id   AF-A0A359EH50-F1
#
_cell.length_a   1.000
_cell.length_b   1.000
_cell.length_c   1.000
_cell.angle_alpha   90.00
_cell.angle_beta   90.00
_cell.angle_gamma   90.00
#
_symmetry.space_group_name_H-M   'P 1'
#
loop_
_entity.id
_entity.type
_entity.pdbx_description
1 polymer ?
#
loop_
_entity_poly.entity_id
_entity_poly.type
_entity_poly.pdbx_seq_one_letter_code
_entity_poly.pdbx_strand_id
1 'polypeptide(L)'
;MYGFCCPSQILQWFSRSGFRSFVWKWFWLPAFQASDSLQVDKQVRNEYKQTDFSEEQAVKLLSISDKQYRLLHSPGVRERFGDADFVIGCGDLPYYYLEYISETLRVPLFYVRGNHNFPEEFYRAGALKSPRGCLDLHRRLRHWNGILLAGVEGSLQYNNRGYYQSTQSEMWLHVFSLVPGMLLNKWRYGRYLDIFVSHAPPWDIHDEKDRTHQGIKAFRWLLQTFQPHYHFHGHIHVYQLDTQTETQFGKTLIINTYGFRETMLELSANQNGHRRFA
;
A
#
# COMPACT_ATOMS: atom_id res chain seq x y z
N MET A 1 28.88 -4.55 -3.58
CA MET A 1 28.40 -5.71 -4.37
C MET A 1 26.89 -5.82 -4.17
N TYR A 2 26.10 -5.29 -5.12
CA TYR A 2 24.65 -5.33 -5.06
C TYR A 2 24.15 -6.69 -5.54
N GLY A 3 23.71 -7.55 -4.61
CA GLY A 3 23.10 -8.83 -4.92
C GLY A 3 21.74 -8.59 -5.57
N PHE A 4 21.61 -8.85 -6.86
CA PHE A 4 20.32 -9.01 -7.50
C PHE A 4 19.59 -10.19 -6.85
N CYS A 5 18.41 -9.96 -6.29
CA CYS A 5 17.55 -11.03 -5.83
C CYS A 5 17.10 -11.85 -7.05
N CYS A 6 17.76 -12.99 -7.27
CA CYS A 6 17.45 -13.91 -8.34
C CYS A 6 16.12 -14.62 -8.02
N PRO A 7 15.24 -14.91 -8.99
CA PRO A 7 14.04 -15.73 -8.77
C PRO A 7 14.31 -17.04 -8.01
N SER A 8 15.55 -17.57 -8.11
CA SER A 8 16.01 -18.73 -7.34
C SER A 8 16.01 -18.53 -5.83
N GLN A 9 16.19 -17.31 -5.30
CA GLN A 9 16.16 -17.02 -3.86
C GLN A 9 14.73 -17.06 -3.29
N ILE A 10 13.75 -16.56 -4.04
CA ILE A 10 12.32 -16.66 -3.70
C ILE A 10 11.92 -18.14 -3.64
N LEU A 11 12.30 -18.91 -4.66
CA LEU A 11 12.03 -20.35 -4.73
C LEU A 11 12.77 -21.17 -3.66
N GLN A 12 14.02 -20.82 -3.33
CA GLN A 12 14.78 -21.44 -2.24
C GLN A 12 14.18 -21.16 -0.87
N TRP A 13 13.59 -19.98 -0.66
CA TRP A 13 12.89 -19.68 0.59
C TRP A 13 11.63 -20.54 0.74
N PHE A 14 10.84 -20.71 -0.32
CA PHE A 14 9.69 -21.64 -0.32
C PHE A 14 10.10 -23.10 -0.12
N SER A 15 11.30 -23.49 -0.56
CA SER A 15 11.78 -24.86 -0.38
C SER A 15 12.26 -25.16 1.05
N ARG A 16 12.69 -24.14 1.81
CA ARG A 16 13.23 -24.24 3.19
C ARG A 16 12.23 -23.96 4.30
N SER A 17 11.15 -23.19 4.06
CA SER A 17 10.24 -22.67 5.09
C SER A 17 9.12 -23.63 5.54
N GLY A 18 9.12 -24.90 5.14
CA GLY A 18 8.07 -25.86 5.51
C GLY A 18 6.70 -25.63 4.84
N PHE A 19 6.53 -24.54 4.09
CA PHE A 19 5.31 -24.18 3.33
C PHE A 19 5.14 -24.94 1.99
N ARG A 20 5.84 -26.07 1.81
CA ARG A 20 5.96 -26.81 0.54
C ARG A 20 4.63 -27.32 -0.02
N SER A 21 3.64 -27.64 0.81
CA SER A 21 2.37 -28.24 0.35
C SER A 21 1.31 -27.20 -0.07
N PHE A 22 1.28 -26.03 0.59
CA PHE A 22 0.19 -25.07 0.43
C PHE A 22 0.43 -24.08 -0.72
N VAL A 23 1.69 -23.71 -0.97
CA VAL A 23 2.04 -22.63 -1.90
C VAL A 23 2.04 -23.08 -3.36
N TRP A 24 2.47 -24.31 -3.66
CA TRP A 24 2.58 -24.80 -5.05
C TRP A 24 1.24 -24.92 -5.78
N LYS A 25 0.13 -25.16 -5.06
CA LYS A 25 -1.22 -25.17 -5.64
C LYS A 25 -1.74 -23.76 -5.99
N TRP A 26 -1.26 -22.72 -5.32
CA TRP A 26 -1.72 -21.34 -5.51
C TRP A 26 -0.94 -20.58 -6.60
N PHE A 27 0.31 -20.96 -6.85
CA PHE A 27 1.13 -20.36 -7.93
C PHE A 27 0.55 -20.60 -9.35
N TRP A 28 -0.34 -21.58 -9.52
CA TRP A 28 -0.88 -22.03 -10.81
C TRP A 28 -2.38 -21.82 -11.01
N LEU A 29 -3.06 -21.08 -10.12
CA LEU A 29 -4.40 -20.58 -10.41
C LEU A 29 -4.27 -19.22 -11.11
N PRO A 30 -4.53 -19.13 -12.44
CA PRO A 30 -4.56 -17.85 -13.12
C PRO A 30 -5.87 -17.15 -12.72
N ALA A 31 -5.87 -16.49 -11.57
CA ALA A 31 -7.02 -15.76 -11.09
C ALA A 31 -6.75 -14.24 -11.18
N PHE A 32 -7.19 -13.66 -12.30
CA PHE A 32 -7.93 -12.39 -12.28
C PHE A 32 -7.22 -11.18 -11.62
N GLN A 33 -6.02 -10.79 -12.07
CA GLN A 33 -5.43 -9.50 -11.66
C GLN A 33 -5.12 -8.55 -12.82
N ALA A 34 -4.87 -9.05 -14.03
CA ALA A 34 -4.57 -8.21 -15.18
C ALA A 34 -5.79 -7.41 -15.71
N SER A 35 -7.00 -7.95 -15.57
CA SER A 35 -8.24 -7.24 -15.96
C SER A 35 -8.58 -6.10 -14.99
N ASP A 36 -8.39 -6.31 -13.69
CA ASP A 36 -8.72 -5.35 -12.64
C ASP A 36 -7.77 -4.15 -12.62
N SER A 37 -6.50 -4.33 -12.97
CA SER A 37 -5.54 -3.22 -13.10
C SER A 37 -5.85 -2.37 -14.34
N LEU A 38 -6.15 -2.99 -15.48
CA LEU A 38 -6.56 -2.28 -16.70
C LEU A 38 -7.91 -1.56 -16.57
N GLN A 39 -8.85 -2.11 -15.81
CA GLN A 39 -10.14 -1.47 -15.54
C GLN A 39 -10.01 -0.29 -14.57
N VAL A 40 -9.15 -0.38 -13.55
CA VAL A 40 -8.88 0.75 -12.66
C VAL A 40 -8.09 1.85 -13.35
N ASP A 41 -7.12 1.51 -14.20
CA ASP A 41 -6.48 2.50 -15.08
C ASP A 41 -7.55 3.24 -15.90
N LYS A 42 -8.55 2.54 -16.45
CA LYS A 42 -9.67 3.18 -17.18
C LYS A 42 -10.60 4.02 -16.27
N GLN A 43 -10.92 3.54 -15.07
CA GLN A 43 -11.78 4.26 -14.13
C GLN A 43 -11.11 5.54 -13.63
N VAL A 44 -9.84 5.45 -13.21
CA VAL A 44 -9.05 6.60 -12.76
C VAL A 44 -8.83 7.59 -13.91
N ARG A 45 -8.54 7.10 -15.13
CA ARG A 45 -8.41 7.96 -16.32
C ARG A 45 -9.68 8.72 -16.67
N ASN A 46 -10.86 8.16 -16.39
CA ASN A 46 -12.13 8.81 -16.69
C ASN A 46 -12.56 9.82 -15.61
N GLU A 47 -12.15 9.62 -14.35
CA GLU A 47 -12.57 10.45 -13.21
C GLU A 47 -11.55 11.55 -12.84
N TYR A 48 -10.26 11.35 -13.11
CA TYR A 48 -9.19 12.28 -12.71
C TYR A 48 -8.38 12.76 -13.91
N LYS A 49 -7.99 14.05 -13.92
CA LYS A 49 -7.12 14.59 -14.97
C LYS A 49 -5.81 13.81 -15.00
N GLN A 50 -5.46 13.29 -16.17
CA GLN A 50 -4.15 12.68 -16.40
C GLN A 50 -3.08 13.77 -16.30
N THR A 51 -2.30 13.75 -15.22
CA THR A 51 -0.95 14.32 -15.20
C THR A 51 -0.01 13.23 -15.66
N ASP A 52 0.40 13.26 -16.94
CA ASP A 52 1.53 12.45 -17.39
C ASP A 52 2.78 12.99 -16.67
N PHE A 53 3.24 12.30 -15.63
CA PHE A 53 4.49 12.66 -14.97
C PHE A 53 5.63 12.48 -15.99
N SER A 54 6.22 13.60 -16.43
CA SER A 54 7.49 13.58 -17.14
C SER A 54 8.57 12.97 -16.24
N GLU A 55 9.60 12.35 -16.83
CA GLU A 55 10.63 11.56 -16.14
C GLU A 55 11.39 12.26 -15.00
N GLU A 56 11.23 13.58 -14.84
CA GLU A 56 11.89 14.42 -13.81
C GLU A 56 10.93 15.05 -12.79
N GLN A 57 9.63 14.76 -12.83
CA GLN A 57 8.67 15.47 -11.98
C GLN A 57 8.55 14.80 -10.60
N ALA A 58 8.92 15.53 -9.55
CA ALA A 58 8.69 15.12 -8.18
C ALA A 58 7.19 14.91 -7.94
N VAL A 59 6.82 13.73 -7.47
CA VAL A 59 5.42 13.37 -7.20
C VAL A 59 5.10 13.64 -5.74
N LYS A 60 4.12 14.50 -5.47
CA LYS A 60 3.69 14.86 -4.11
C LYS A 60 2.60 13.92 -3.63
N LEU A 61 2.91 13.11 -2.63
CA LEU A 61 1.96 12.22 -1.97
C LEU A 61 1.47 12.83 -0.65
N LEU A 62 0.17 12.78 -0.42
CA LEU A 62 -0.44 12.96 0.90
C LEU A 62 -0.84 11.59 1.47
N SER A 63 -0.17 11.13 2.53
CA SER A 63 -0.55 9.91 3.24
C SER A 63 -1.31 10.24 4.52
N ILE A 64 -2.32 9.43 4.88
CA ILE A 64 -3.20 9.63 6.06
C ILE A 64 -3.51 8.30 6.77
N SER A 65 -3.62 8.30 8.11
CA SER A 65 -4.02 7.10 8.87
C SER A 65 -4.49 7.40 10.29
N ASP A 66 -5.30 6.52 10.87
CA ASP A 66 -5.69 6.40 12.30
C ASP A 66 -6.45 7.57 12.96
N LYS A 67 -6.21 8.81 12.52
CA LYS A 67 -6.72 10.02 13.15
C LYS A 67 -7.21 11.01 12.11
N GLN A 68 -8.45 11.42 12.27
CA GLN A 68 -9.04 12.47 11.46
C GLN A 68 -8.53 13.84 11.92
N TYR A 69 -8.03 14.63 10.98
CA TYR A 69 -7.64 16.02 11.23
C TYR A 69 -8.67 16.96 10.63
N ARG A 70 -9.13 17.93 11.42
CA ARG A 70 -10.12 18.93 10.96
C ARG A 70 -9.66 19.66 9.71
N LEU A 71 -8.35 19.91 9.57
CA LEU A 71 -7.77 20.56 8.39
C LEU A 71 -8.06 19.78 7.09
N LEU A 72 -7.98 18.45 7.14
CA LEU A 72 -8.24 17.55 6.01
C LEU A 72 -9.74 17.36 5.74
N HIS A 73 -10.59 17.64 6.72
CA HIS A 73 -12.05 17.65 6.59
C HIS A 73 -12.60 19.06 6.78
N SER A 74 -12.06 20.00 6.00
CA SER A 74 -12.47 21.40 5.95
C SER A 74 -12.55 21.92 4.51
N PRO A 75 -13.32 22.99 4.26
CA PRO A 75 -13.35 23.62 2.92
C PRO A 75 -11.97 24.11 2.44
N GLY A 76 -11.06 24.43 3.37
CA GLY A 76 -9.70 24.89 3.06
C GLY A 76 -8.71 23.76 2.70
N VAL A 77 -9.14 22.49 2.69
CA VAL A 77 -8.25 21.35 2.39
C VAL A 77 -7.58 21.48 1.02
N ARG A 78 -8.31 22.01 0.03
CA ARG A 78 -7.77 22.21 -1.34
C ARG A 78 -6.75 23.34 -1.40
N GLU A 79 -6.87 24.35 -0.55
CA GLU A 79 -5.86 25.41 -0.47
C GLU A 79 -4.56 24.89 0.15
N ARG A 80 -4.66 24.00 1.15
CA ARG A 80 -3.48 23.47 1.87
C ARG A 80 -2.79 22.30 1.16
N PHE A 81 -3.56 21.44 0.50
CA PHE A 81 -3.09 20.16 -0.07
C PHE A 81 -3.48 19.97 -1.53
N GLY A 82 -3.92 21.02 -2.23
CA GLY A 82 -4.34 20.93 -3.64
C GLY A 82 -3.21 20.70 -4.63
N ASP A 83 -1.96 20.71 -4.17
CA ASP A 83 -0.76 20.36 -4.93
C ASP A 83 -0.34 18.89 -4.73
N ALA A 84 -1.08 18.11 -3.94
CA ALA A 84 -0.89 16.67 -3.88
C ALA A 84 -1.32 16.03 -5.20
N ASP A 85 -0.51 15.09 -5.69
CA ASP A 85 -0.79 14.33 -6.92
C ASP A 85 -1.73 13.15 -6.68
N PHE A 86 -1.63 12.54 -5.50
CA PHE A 86 -2.51 11.46 -5.05
C PHE A 86 -2.47 11.29 -3.53
N VAL A 87 -3.42 10.50 -3.01
CA VAL A 87 -3.57 10.25 -1.58
C VAL A 87 -3.44 8.76 -1.27
N ILE A 88 -2.82 8.42 -0.14
CA ILE A 88 -2.81 7.05 0.43
C ILE A 88 -3.46 7.05 1.82
N GLY A 89 -4.47 6.22 2.03
CA GLY A 89 -5.03 5.89 3.34
C GLY A 89 -4.43 4.60 3.91
N CYS A 90 -3.69 4.68 5.02
CA CYS A 90 -3.06 3.52 5.68
C CYS A 90 -3.93 2.90 6.79
N GLY A 91 -5.26 2.97 6.66
CA GLY A 91 -6.21 2.32 7.59
C GLY A 91 -6.71 3.20 8.74
N ASP A 92 -7.73 2.67 9.42
CA ASP A 92 -8.43 3.27 10.56
C ASP A 92 -8.97 4.68 10.32
N LEU A 93 -9.46 4.88 9.10
CA LEU A 93 -10.20 6.07 8.70
C LEU A 93 -11.60 5.67 8.21
N PRO A 94 -12.64 6.44 8.56
CA PRO A 94 -13.99 6.15 8.10
C PRO A 94 -14.15 6.51 6.61
N TYR A 95 -15.07 5.84 5.91
CA TYR A 95 -15.24 5.99 4.47
C TYR A 95 -15.61 7.41 4.06
N TYR A 96 -16.48 8.11 4.80
CA TYR A 96 -16.85 9.50 4.50
C TYR A 96 -15.65 10.44 4.48
N TYR A 97 -14.64 10.18 5.31
CA TYR A 97 -13.46 11.02 5.41
C TYR A 97 -12.57 10.83 4.18
N LEU A 98 -12.40 9.59 3.73
CA LEU A 98 -11.68 9.27 2.49
C LEU A 98 -12.42 9.83 1.25
N GLU A 99 -13.73 9.63 1.18
CA GLU A 99 -14.59 10.17 0.12
C GLU A 99 -14.48 11.69 0.04
N TYR A 100 -14.63 12.40 1.17
CA TYR A 100 -14.51 13.85 1.23
C TYR A 100 -13.16 14.36 0.69
N ILE A 101 -12.05 13.75 1.11
CA ILE A 101 -10.70 14.14 0.68
C ILE A 101 -10.54 13.91 -0.82
N SER A 102 -10.92 12.73 -1.31
CA SER A 102 -10.80 12.35 -2.72
C SER A 102 -11.63 13.28 -3.62
N GLU A 103 -12.88 13.58 -3.24
CA GLU A 103 -13.77 14.47 -3.99
C GLU A 103 -13.29 15.93 -3.98
N THR A 104 -12.77 16.41 -2.84
CA THR A 104 -12.39 17.82 -2.69
C THR A 104 -11.05 18.12 -3.36
N LEU A 105 -10.06 17.22 -3.22
CA LEU A 105 -8.75 17.36 -3.86
C LEU A 105 -8.80 16.98 -5.34
N ARG A 106 -9.76 16.15 -5.77
CA ARG A 106 -9.90 15.63 -7.13
C ARG A 106 -8.64 14.92 -7.62
N VAL A 107 -8.11 14.07 -6.76
CA VAL A 107 -6.97 13.18 -7.04
C VAL A 107 -7.30 11.76 -6.61
N PRO A 108 -6.66 10.74 -7.21
CA PRO A 108 -6.92 9.36 -6.83
C PRO A 108 -6.51 9.12 -5.38
N LEU A 109 -7.35 8.38 -4.66
CA LEU A 109 -7.08 7.94 -3.30
C LEU A 109 -6.97 6.41 -3.28
N PHE A 110 -5.81 5.91 -2.90
CA PHE A 110 -5.58 4.49 -2.66
C PHE A 110 -5.66 4.20 -1.17
N TYR A 111 -6.24 3.06 -0.77
CA TYR A 111 -6.37 2.77 0.65
C TYR A 111 -6.22 1.29 1.00
N VAL A 112 -5.88 1.05 2.25
CA VAL A 112 -6.09 -0.21 2.96
C VAL A 112 -6.93 0.09 4.21
N ARG A 113 -7.63 -0.91 4.73
CA ARG A 113 -8.34 -0.81 6.01
C ARG A 113 -7.41 -1.09 7.20
N GLY A 114 -7.76 -0.59 8.36
CA GLY A 114 -7.15 -0.97 9.62
C GLY A 114 -8.03 -1.87 10.46
N ASN A 115 -7.56 -2.25 11.65
CA ASN A 115 -8.26 -3.19 12.54
C ASN A 115 -9.44 -2.57 13.30
N HIS A 116 -9.61 -1.25 13.26
CA HIS A 116 -10.78 -0.56 13.79
C HIS A 116 -11.84 -0.25 12.73
N ASN A 117 -11.56 -0.51 11.44
CA ASN A 117 -12.58 -0.43 10.41
C ASN A 117 -13.62 -1.56 10.52
N PHE A 118 -14.85 -1.27 10.10
CA PHE A 118 -15.91 -2.25 9.98
C PHE A 118 -16.02 -2.76 8.53
N PRO A 119 -16.52 -4.00 8.31
CA PRO A 119 -16.81 -4.53 6.98
C PRO A 119 -17.78 -3.65 6.19
N GLU A 120 -18.72 -3.06 6.91
CA GLU A 120 -19.75 -2.19 6.36
C GLU A 120 -19.90 -0.95 7.25
N GLU A 121 -19.97 0.22 6.61
CA GLU A 121 -20.35 1.47 7.26
C GLU A 121 -21.77 1.84 6.86
N PHE A 122 -22.60 2.18 7.85
CA PHE A 122 -24.01 2.50 7.63
C PHE A 122 -24.19 4.00 7.43
N TYR A 123 -24.69 4.36 6.26
CA TYR A 123 -25.09 5.72 5.90
C TYR A 123 -26.62 5.80 5.80
N ARG A 124 -27.15 7.03 5.70
CA ARG A 124 -28.58 7.26 5.42
C ARG A 124 -29.07 6.54 4.16
N ALA A 125 -28.20 6.38 3.16
CA ALA A 125 -28.50 5.74 1.89
C ALA A 125 -28.31 4.21 1.88
N GLY A 126 -27.89 3.61 3.01
CA GLY A 126 -27.62 2.18 3.14
C GLY A 126 -26.20 1.85 3.61
N ALA A 127 -25.88 0.56 3.65
CA ALA A 127 -24.56 0.06 4.02
C ALA A 127 -23.56 0.16 2.86
N LEU A 128 -22.36 0.66 3.14
CA LEU A 128 -21.24 0.71 2.21
C LEU A 128 -20.16 -0.28 2.64
N LYS A 129 -19.71 -1.12 1.70
CA LYS A 129 -18.59 -2.06 1.90
C LYS A 129 -17.22 -1.45 1.58
N SER A 130 -17.21 -0.30 0.91
CA SER A 130 -16.02 0.44 0.52
C SER A 130 -16.35 1.92 0.32
N PRO A 131 -15.39 2.84 0.54
CA PRO A 131 -15.52 4.23 0.14
C PRO A 131 -15.66 4.34 -1.39
N ARG A 132 -16.56 5.22 -1.83
CA ARG A 132 -16.77 5.54 -3.24
C ARG A 132 -15.60 6.37 -3.78
N GLY A 133 -15.30 6.23 -5.07
CA GLY A 133 -14.21 6.98 -5.74
C GLY A 133 -12.79 6.64 -5.27
N CYS A 134 -12.64 5.76 -4.28
CA CYS A 134 -11.37 5.35 -3.68
C CYS A 134 -10.99 3.93 -4.12
N LEU A 135 -9.69 3.64 -4.15
CA LEU A 135 -9.11 2.44 -4.75
C LEU A 135 -8.52 1.52 -3.68
N ASP A 136 -9.13 0.37 -3.49
CA ASP A 136 -8.65 -0.65 -2.54
C ASP A 136 -7.33 -1.28 -3.04
N LEU A 137 -6.33 -1.31 -2.15
CA LEU A 137 -5.02 -1.93 -2.35
C LEU A 137 -4.88 -3.32 -1.72
N HIS A 138 -5.81 -3.74 -0.86
CA HIS A 138 -5.67 -5.00 -0.14
C HIS A 138 -5.56 -6.19 -1.10
N ARG A 139 -4.39 -6.84 -1.12
CA ARG A 139 -4.05 -7.97 -2.00
C ARG A 139 -4.20 -7.66 -3.49
N ARG A 140 -4.04 -6.39 -3.87
CA ARG A 140 -4.15 -5.92 -5.25
C ARG A 140 -2.92 -5.12 -5.63
N LEU A 141 -2.44 -5.33 -6.85
CA LEU A 141 -1.45 -4.47 -7.49
C LEU A 141 -2.18 -3.43 -8.34
N ARG A 142 -1.76 -2.18 -8.21
CA ARG A 142 -2.23 -1.06 -9.00
C ARG A 142 -1.06 -0.43 -9.72
N HIS A 143 -1.31 0.03 -10.94
CA HIS A 143 -0.39 0.83 -11.71
C HIS A 143 -1.08 2.16 -11.95
N TRP A 144 -0.43 3.26 -11.59
CA TRP A 144 -0.99 4.60 -11.75
C TRP A 144 0.12 5.56 -12.12
N ASN A 145 -0.01 6.20 -13.28
CA ASN A 145 0.97 7.14 -13.84
C ASN A 145 2.44 6.65 -13.72
N GLY A 146 2.69 5.39 -14.05
CA GLY A 146 4.03 4.79 -13.98
C GLY A 146 4.40 4.22 -12.61
N ILE A 147 3.67 4.53 -11.55
CA ILE A 147 3.92 4.07 -10.17
C ILE A 147 3.22 2.74 -9.92
N LEU A 148 3.95 1.77 -9.37
CA LEU A 148 3.42 0.46 -8.97
C LEU A 148 3.13 0.42 -7.47
N LEU A 149 1.86 0.24 -7.11
CA LEU A 149 1.38 0.21 -5.72
C LEU A 149 0.78 -1.15 -5.37
N ALA A 150 0.89 -1.53 -4.11
CA ALA A 150 0.18 -2.69 -3.54
C ALA A 150 0.02 -2.52 -2.05
N GLY A 151 -0.93 -3.24 -1.45
CA GLY A 151 -1.09 -3.18 0.00
C GLY A 151 -1.72 -4.38 0.66
N VAL A 152 -1.63 -4.38 1.99
CA VAL A 152 -2.26 -5.38 2.86
C VAL A 152 -2.88 -4.67 4.06
N GLU A 153 -4.19 -4.87 4.24
CA GLU A 153 -4.98 -4.26 5.31
C GLU A 153 -4.87 -5.04 6.63
N GLY A 154 -5.29 -4.39 7.71
CA GLY A 154 -5.46 -5.02 9.01
C GLY A 154 -4.20 -5.10 9.88
N SER A 155 -4.33 -5.84 10.98
CA SER A 155 -3.30 -6.02 12.01
C SER A 155 -3.17 -7.49 12.44
N LEU A 156 -2.21 -7.76 13.32
CA LEU A 156 -2.20 -9.03 14.02
C LEU A 156 -3.43 -9.16 14.92
N GLN A 157 -3.87 -10.40 15.11
CA GLN A 157 -4.93 -10.71 16.05
C GLN A 157 -4.48 -10.50 17.50
N TYR A 158 -5.19 -9.63 18.20
CA TYR A 158 -5.00 -9.36 19.63
C TYR A 158 -6.28 -9.60 20.43
N ASN A 159 -7.42 -9.78 19.76
CA ASN A 159 -8.68 -10.19 20.39
C ASN A 159 -9.54 -11.07 19.46
N ASN A 160 -10.61 -11.66 20.00
CA ASN A 160 -11.47 -12.60 19.27
C ASN A 160 -12.65 -11.93 18.53
N ARG A 161 -12.71 -10.60 18.47
CA ARG A 161 -13.89 -9.85 18.01
C ARG A 161 -13.61 -8.77 16.97
N GLY A 162 -12.35 -8.48 16.67
CA GLY A 162 -12.00 -7.44 15.71
C GLY A 162 -12.08 -7.93 14.28
N TYR A 163 -12.63 -7.07 13.41
CA TYR A 163 -12.54 -7.23 11.98
C TYR A 163 -11.12 -6.89 11.50
N TYR A 164 -10.71 -7.44 10.36
CA TYR A 164 -9.38 -7.19 9.78
C TYR A 164 -8.21 -7.51 10.72
N GLN A 165 -8.40 -8.47 11.62
CA GLN A 165 -7.34 -9.07 12.43
C GLN A 165 -6.95 -10.40 11.81
N SER A 166 -5.64 -10.65 11.70
CA SER A 166 -5.13 -11.89 11.10
C SER A 166 -3.98 -12.46 11.91
N THR A 167 -3.81 -13.77 11.84
CA THR A 167 -2.62 -14.45 12.31
C THR A 167 -1.42 -14.10 11.43
N GLN A 168 -0.20 -14.31 11.94
CA GLN A 168 1.01 -14.18 11.13
C GLN A 168 0.95 -15.02 9.84
N SER A 169 0.39 -16.24 9.92
CA SER A 169 0.23 -17.15 8.78
C SER A 169 -0.71 -16.60 7.71
N GLU A 170 -1.84 -16.02 8.11
CA GLU A 170 -2.77 -15.37 7.17
C GLU A 170 -2.14 -14.14 6.52
N MET A 171 -1.37 -13.35 7.28
CA MET A 171 -0.61 -12.23 6.72
C MET A 171 0.42 -12.67 5.67
N TRP A 172 1.06 -13.83 5.87
CA TRP A 172 1.89 -14.45 4.84
C TRP A 172 1.09 -14.79 3.58
N LEU A 173 -0.11 -15.35 3.71
CA LEU A 173 -0.97 -15.63 2.56
C LEU A 173 -1.36 -14.35 1.81
N HIS A 174 -1.66 -13.28 2.52
CA HIS A 174 -1.94 -11.98 1.92
C HIS A 174 -0.76 -11.47 1.09
N VAL A 175 0.45 -11.49 1.67
CA VAL A 175 1.68 -11.09 0.98
C VAL A 175 1.98 -11.98 -0.22
N PHE A 176 1.86 -13.32 -0.08
CA PHE A 176 2.13 -14.23 -1.18
C PHE A 176 1.17 -14.10 -2.35
N SER A 177 -0.07 -13.67 -2.09
CA SER A 177 -1.03 -13.38 -3.17
C SER A 177 -0.59 -12.24 -4.10
N LEU A 178 0.31 -11.35 -3.64
CA LEU A 178 0.88 -10.27 -4.45
C LEU A 178 2.07 -10.72 -5.30
N VAL A 179 2.75 -11.81 -4.92
CA VAL A 179 4.03 -12.22 -5.52
C VAL A 179 3.90 -12.48 -7.04
N PRO A 180 2.92 -13.24 -7.54
CA PRO A 180 2.80 -13.49 -8.98
C PRO A 180 2.69 -12.20 -9.80
N GLY A 181 1.86 -11.25 -9.35
CA GLY A 181 1.72 -9.97 -10.04
C GLY A 181 2.96 -9.08 -9.93
N MET A 182 3.69 -9.11 -8.81
CA MET A 182 4.98 -8.41 -8.70
C MET A 182 6.03 -8.99 -9.66
N LEU A 183 6.07 -10.33 -9.82
CA LEU A 183 6.95 -10.97 -10.81
C LEU A 183 6.58 -10.56 -12.24
N LEU A 184 5.27 -10.46 -12.54
CA LEU A 184 4.80 -9.96 -13.83
C LEU A 184 5.19 -8.48 -14.06
N ASN A 185 5.08 -7.64 -13.03
CA ASN A 185 5.55 -6.26 -13.08
C ASN A 185 7.06 -6.20 -13.35
N LYS A 186 7.86 -7.07 -12.73
CA LYS A 186 9.30 -7.13 -12.99
C LYS A 186 9.60 -7.45 -14.44
N TRP A 187 8.85 -8.38 -15.02
CA TRP A 187 8.99 -8.74 -16.43
C TRP A 187 8.56 -7.58 -17.35
N ARG A 188 7.45 -6.89 -17.05
CA ARG A 188 6.89 -5.86 -17.92
C ARG A 188 7.54 -4.48 -17.77
N TYR A 189 7.86 -4.07 -16.54
CA TYR A 189 8.32 -2.74 -16.18
C TYR A 189 9.75 -2.74 -15.62
N GLY A 190 10.41 -3.89 -15.49
CA GLY A 190 11.78 -3.95 -14.95
C GLY A 190 11.87 -3.80 -13.43
N ARG A 191 10.74 -3.66 -12.71
CA ARG A 191 10.65 -3.52 -11.25
C ARG A 191 9.43 -4.23 -10.67
N TYR A 192 9.53 -4.67 -9.41
CA TYR A 192 8.47 -5.47 -8.75
C TYR A 192 7.32 -4.59 -8.23
N LEU A 193 7.68 -3.56 -7.47
CA LEU A 193 6.78 -2.69 -6.71
C LEU A 193 7.52 -1.39 -6.38
N ASP A 194 6.84 -0.25 -6.39
CA ASP A 194 7.42 1.04 -5.97
C ASP A 194 6.97 1.41 -4.56
N ILE A 195 5.68 1.26 -4.26
CA ILE A 195 5.09 1.65 -2.98
C ILE A 195 4.32 0.48 -2.38
N PHE A 196 4.69 0.08 -1.17
CA PHE A 196 3.91 -0.84 -0.35
C PHE A 196 3.10 -0.06 0.69
N VAL A 197 1.84 -0.42 0.87
CA VAL A 197 0.95 0.21 1.85
C VAL A 197 0.41 -0.85 2.80
N SER A 198 0.55 -0.65 4.10
CA SER A 198 -0.12 -1.50 5.08
C SER A 198 -0.75 -0.67 6.18
N HIS A 199 -1.58 -1.29 7.01
CA HIS A 199 -2.00 -0.65 8.25
C HIS A 199 -0.97 -0.90 9.35
N ALA A 200 -0.77 -2.17 9.72
CA ALA A 200 0.24 -2.56 10.70
C ALA A 200 1.69 -2.40 10.19
N PRO A 201 2.66 -2.16 11.11
CA PRO A 201 4.08 -2.02 10.77
C PRO A 201 4.75 -3.34 10.38
N PRO A 202 5.94 -3.30 9.75
CA PRO A 202 6.78 -4.49 9.57
C PRO A 202 7.44 -4.92 10.90
N TRP A 203 7.74 -6.22 11.03
CA TRP A 203 8.37 -6.79 12.24
C TRP A 203 9.72 -6.14 12.62
N ASP A 204 9.90 -5.81 13.90
CA ASP A 204 11.00 -5.04 14.53
C ASP A 204 11.30 -3.65 13.91
N ILE A 205 10.33 -3.02 13.23
CA ILE A 205 10.50 -1.65 12.71
C ILE A 205 9.23 -0.87 13.00
N HIS A 206 9.36 0.17 13.82
CA HIS A 206 8.26 0.98 14.36
C HIS A 206 7.22 0.18 15.19
N ASP A 207 7.37 -1.12 15.36
CA ASP A 207 6.45 -1.93 16.15
C ASP A 207 6.68 -1.80 17.66
N GLU A 208 5.72 -2.27 18.45
CA GLU A 208 5.83 -2.27 19.91
C GLU A 208 5.78 -3.70 20.48
N LYS A 209 6.07 -3.80 21.77
CA LYS A 209 6.13 -5.09 22.47
C LYS A 209 4.75 -5.66 22.77
N ASP A 210 3.73 -4.82 22.87
CA ASP A 210 2.37 -5.30 23.14
C ASP A 210 1.79 -6.04 21.92
N ARG A 211 0.80 -6.89 22.19
CA ARG A 211 0.25 -7.78 21.17
C ARG A 211 -0.40 -7.07 19.99
N THR A 212 -0.98 -5.91 20.22
CA THR A 212 -1.74 -5.17 19.21
C THR A 212 -0.79 -4.60 18.17
N HIS A 213 0.32 -4.03 18.63
CA HIS A 213 1.25 -3.25 17.82
C HIS A 213 2.49 -4.03 17.36
N GLN A 214 2.53 -5.34 17.58
CA GLN A 214 3.58 -6.20 17.03
C GLN A 214 3.58 -6.16 15.50
N GLY A 215 4.76 -6.06 14.91
CA GLY A 215 4.90 -5.97 13.47
C GLY A 215 4.60 -7.27 12.74
N ILE A 216 4.54 -7.19 11.41
CA ILE A 216 4.20 -8.34 10.57
C ILE A 216 5.45 -8.90 9.91
N LYS A 217 5.72 -10.19 10.13
CA LYS A 217 6.93 -10.86 9.64
C LYS A 217 6.95 -10.96 8.12
N ALA A 218 5.78 -11.19 7.52
CA ALA A 218 5.61 -11.24 6.07
C ALA A 218 5.96 -9.89 5.42
N PHE A 219 5.65 -8.77 6.06
CA PHE A 219 5.99 -7.43 5.56
C PHE A 219 7.48 -7.21 5.59
N ARG A 220 8.15 -7.50 6.71
CA ARG A 220 9.61 -7.42 6.78
C ARG A 220 10.29 -8.24 5.67
N TRP A 221 9.80 -9.45 5.42
CA TRP A 221 10.31 -10.29 4.34
C TRP A 221 10.06 -9.67 2.94
N LEU A 222 8.88 -9.10 2.69
CA LEU A 222 8.57 -8.40 1.45
C LEU A 222 9.56 -7.25 1.22
N LEU A 223 9.82 -6.44 2.26
CA LEU A 223 10.78 -5.33 2.20
C LEU A 223 12.20 -5.83 1.90
N GLN A 224 12.63 -6.91 2.55
CA GLN A 224 13.95 -7.53 2.30
C GLN A 224 14.09 -8.06 0.87
N THR A 225 13.02 -8.65 0.33
CA THR A 225 13.05 -9.43 -0.92
C THR A 225 12.81 -8.56 -2.15
N PHE A 226 11.76 -7.73 -2.12
CA PHE A 226 11.31 -6.94 -3.28
C PHE A 226 11.80 -5.50 -3.23
N GLN A 227 12.19 -5.02 -2.05
CA GLN A 227 12.78 -3.70 -1.83
C GLN A 227 12.01 -2.57 -2.53
N PRO A 228 10.70 -2.37 -2.25
CA PRO A 228 9.98 -1.20 -2.76
C PRO A 228 10.69 0.08 -2.30
N HIS A 229 10.54 1.19 -3.02
CA HIS A 229 11.16 2.45 -2.64
C HIS A 229 10.56 3.00 -1.34
N TYR A 230 9.24 2.85 -1.16
CA TYR A 230 8.54 3.34 0.01
C TYR A 230 7.63 2.27 0.63
N HIS A 231 7.52 2.30 1.95
CA HIS A 231 6.51 1.58 2.71
C HIS A 231 5.77 2.53 3.65
N PHE A 232 4.51 2.81 3.37
CA PHE A 232 3.66 3.62 4.26
C PHE A 232 2.81 2.72 5.16
N HIS A 233 2.79 3.02 6.45
CA HIS A 233 1.94 2.35 7.42
C HIS A 233 1.35 3.30 8.48
N GLY A 234 0.36 2.82 9.22
CA GLY A 234 -0.25 3.50 10.37
C GLY A 234 -0.10 2.66 11.63
N HIS A 235 -1.21 2.53 12.39
CA HIS A 235 -1.41 1.63 13.56
C HIS A 235 -0.59 2.00 14.81
N ILE A 236 0.62 2.52 14.63
CA ILE A 236 1.51 2.92 15.71
C ILE A 236 1.29 4.40 15.98
N HIS A 237 0.64 4.69 17.11
CA HIS A 237 0.26 6.04 17.46
C HIS A 237 1.46 6.87 17.91
N VAL A 238 1.62 8.04 17.29
CA VAL A 238 2.73 8.96 17.58
C VAL A 238 2.25 10.02 18.57
N TYR A 239 2.59 9.84 19.84
CA TYR A 239 2.24 10.78 20.92
C TYR A 239 3.40 11.69 21.33
N GLN A 240 4.65 11.25 21.12
CA GLN A 240 5.85 11.98 21.51
C GLN A 240 6.57 12.49 20.27
N LEU A 241 7.17 13.68 20.35
CA LEU A 241 7.83 14.33 19.21
C LEU A 241 9.10 13.59 18.74
N ASP A 242 9.73 12.84 19.63
CA ASP A 242 10.94 12.05 19.38
C ASP A 242 10.64 10.60 18.92
N THR A 243 9.36 10.24 18.79
CA THR A 243 8.98 8.93 18.25
C THR A 243 9.49 8.80 16.82
N GLN A 244 10.25 7.74 16.56
CA GLN A 244 10.76 7.46 15.23
C GLN A 244 9.61 7.10 14.28
N THR A 245 9.43 7.92 13.24
CA THR A 245 8.38 7.72 12.22
C THR A 245 8.96 7.43 10.84
N GLU A 246 10.27 7.53 10.66
CA GLU A 246 10.97 7.18 9.44
C GLU A 246 12.13 6.25 9.74
N THR A 247 12.25 5.19 8.95
CA THR A 247 13.37 4.25 9.01
C THR A 247 13.78 3.83 7.60
N GLN A 248 15.05 4.00 7.27
CA GLN A 248 15.62 3.41 6.06
C GLN A 248 15.96 1.94 6.31
N PHE A 249 15.36 1.04 5.53
CA PHE A 249 15.60 -0.39 5.59
C PHE A 249 16.00 -0.93 4.21
N GLY A 250 17.29 -1.16 4.01
CA GLY A 250 17.83 -1.48 2.68
C GLY A 250 17.58 -0.31 1.73
N LYS A 251 16.77 -0.53 0.67
CA LYS A 251 16.37 0.52 -0.28
C LYS A 251 14.99 1.13 0.04
N THR A 252 14.28 0.59 1.02
CA THR A 252 12.93 1.05 1.36
C THR A 252 12.99 2.11 2.45
N LEU A 253 12.39 3.27 2.19
CA LEU A 253 12.05 4.23 3.25
C LEU A 253 10.70 3.85 3.85
N ILE A 254 10.69 3.45 5.11
CA ILE A 254 9.50 3.06 5.87
C ILE A 254 9.01 4.28 6.62
N ILE A 255 7.73 4.63 6.45
CA ILE A 255 7.12 5.86 6.95
C ILE A 255 5.84 5.53 7.72
N ASN A 256 5.86 5.81 9.02
CA ASN A 256 4.65 5.88 9.83
C ASN A 256 3.90 7.19 9.52
N THR A 257 2.64 7.04 9.14
CA THR A 257 1.75 8.08 8.64
C THR A 257 0.71 8.53 9.68
N TYR A 258 0.79 8.07 10.93
CA TYR A 258 -0.17 8.41 11.99
C TYR A 258 -0.64 9.86 11.94
N GLY A 259 -1.92 10.05 11.63
CA GLY A 259 -2.48 11.34 11.24
C GLY A 259 -2.34 11.62 9.76
N PHE A 260 -1.36 12.44 9.38
CA PHE A 260 -1.07 12.74 7.98
C PHE A 260 0.40 13.10 7.73
N ARG A 261 0.88 12.87 6.51
CA ARG A 261 2.22 13.25 6.05
C ARG A 261 2.18 13.68 4.58
N GLU A 262 2.93 14.72 4.25
CA GLU A 262 3.26 15.07 2.86
C GLU A 262 4.64 14.51 2.54
N THR A 263 4.77 13.80 1.43
CA THR A 263 6.04 13.18 1.01
C THR A 263 6.28 13.46 -0.45
N MET A 264 7.44 14.04 -0.76
CA MET A 264 7.92 14.11 -2.14
C MET A 264 8.57 12.78 -2.49
N LEU A 265 8.00 12.10 -3.48
CA LEU A 265 8.48 10.80 -3.92
C LEU A 265 9.61 10.97 -4.93
N GLU A 266 10.75 10.38 -4.62
CA GLU A 266 11.92 10.27 -5.50
C GLU A 266 11.89 8.91 -6.18
N LEU A 267 10.95 8.75 -7.13
CA LEU A 267 10.86 7.54 -7.92
C LEU A 267 11.72 7.72 -9.17
N SER A 268 12.78 6.92 -9.28
CA SER A 268 13.56 6.89 -10.52
C SER A 268 12.68 6.43 -11.68
N ALA A 269 12.49 7.30 -12.67
CA ALA A 269 11.89 6.93 -13.93
C ALA A 269 12.77 5.88 -14.61
N ASN A 270 12.12 4.93 -15.24
CA ASN A 270 12.75 3.77 -15.87
C ASN A 270 13.77 4.23 -16.93
N GLN A 271 15.06 3.97 -16.72
CA GLN A 271 16.11 4.19 -17.74
C GLN A 271 16.03 3.23 -18.96
N ASN A 272 14.89 2.59 -19.23
CA ASN A 272 14.75 1.65 -20.33
C ASN A 272 13.33 1.72 -20.93
N GLY A 273 13.15 2.54 -21.97
CA GLY A 273 11.83 2.74 -22.57
C GLY A 273 11.75 3.31 -23.98
N HIS A 274 12.83 3.35 -24.78
CA HIS A 274 12.75 3.55 -26.23
C HIS A 274 13.66 2.55 -26.98
N ARG A 275 13.49 1.25 -26.72
CA ARG A 275 13.79 0.27 -27.77
C ARG A 275 12.59 0.21 -28.69
N ARG A 276 12.57 1.13 -29.67
CA ARG A 276 11.84 0.95 -30.93
C ARG A 276 12.32 -0.37 -31.51
N PHE A 277 11.47 -1.39 -31.48
CA PHE A 277 11.62 -2.48 -32.42
C PHE A 277 11.22 -1.91 -33.79
N ALA A 278 12.21 -1.83 -34.66
CA ALA A 278 12.04 -1.64 -36.10
C ALA A 278 11.33 -2.86 -36.70
#